data_AF-A0A3B0IY89-F1
#
_entry.id   AF-A0A3B0IY89-F1
#
_cell.length_a   1.000
_cell.length_b   1.000
_cell.length_c   1.000
_cell.angle_alpha   90.00
_cell.angle_beta   90.00
_cell.angle_gamma   90.00
#
_symmetry.space_group_name_H-M   'P 1'
#
loop_
_entity.id
_entity.type
_entity.pdbx_description
1 polymer ?
#
loop_
_entity_poly.entity_id
_entity_poly.type
_entity_poly.pdbx_seq_one_letter_code
_entity_poly.pdbx_strand_id
1 'polypeptide(L)' 'MELVDNNGMTLTYSDLMEQVACMEIFLSKQWKLSYGSVVAIYAHADRHAIIAILAMASRGICFVGLDVTTQIN' A
#
# COMPACT_ATOMS: atom_id res chain seq x y z
N MET A 1 -1.17 -19.70 2.04
CA MET A 1 -0.60 -19.03 0.86
C MET A 1 0.24 -17.90 1.40
N GLU A 2 1.55 -17.96 1.20
CA GLU A 2 2.54 -17.08 1.84
C GLU A 2 3.11 -16.12 0.79
N LEU A 3 3.29 -14.86 1.15
CA LEU A 3 4.00 -13.90 0.32
C LEU A 3 5.46 -13.90 0.80
N VAL A 4 6.37 -14.28 -0.08
CA VAL A 4 7.81 -14.25 0.19
C VAL A 4 8.36 -12.95 -0.38
N ASP A 5 8.90 -12.09 0.48
CA ASP A 5 9.60 -10.87 0.08
C ASP A 5 10.92 -11.20 -0.64
N ASN A 6 11.44 -10.28 -1.45
CA ASN A 6 12.72 -10.41 -2.15
C ASN A 6 13.93 -10.59 -1.19
N ASN A 7 13.75 -10.27 0.09
CA ASN A 7 14.75 -10.47 1.15
C ASN A 7 14.61 -11.80 1.91
N GLY A 8 13.72 -12.72 1.47
CA GLY A 8 13.51 -14.02 2.11
C GLY A 8 12.69 -13.97 3.40
N MET A 9 12.03 -12.84 3.70
CA MET A 9 11.04 -12.77 4.76
C MET A 9 9.70 -13.32 4.28
N THR A 10 9.21 -14.33 4.98
CA THR A 10 7.89 -14.91 4.75
C THR A 10 6.85 -14.08 5.50
N LEU A 11 5.95 -13.42 4.77
CA LEU A 11 4.80 -12.75 5.35
C LEU A 11 3.56 -13.59 5.07
N THR A 12 2.84 -13.96 6.14
CA THR A 12 1.57 -14.64 5.93
C THR A 12 0.53 -13.64 5.42
N TYR A 13 -0.45 -14.13 4.66
CA TYR A 13 -1.54 -13.26 4.20
C TYR A 13 -2.29 -12.60 5.36
N SER A 14 -2.39 -13.28 6.51
CA SER A 14 -2.99 -12.73 7.72
C SER A 14 -2.22 -11.51 8.25
N ASP A 15 -0.89 -11.61 8.33
CA ASP A 15 -0.04 -10.50 8.80
C ASP A 15 -0.05 -9.32 7.83
N LEU A 16 -0.14 -9.61 6.52
CA LEU A 16 -0.30 -8.57 5.50
C LEU A 16 -1.62 -7.83 5.69
N MET A 17 -2.73 -8.56 5.84
CA MET A 17 -4.05 -7.98 5.99
C MET A 17 -4.18 -7.18 7.29
N GLU A 18 -3.50 -7.59 8.36
CA GLU A 18 -3.43 -6.81 9.60
C GLU A 18 -2.72 -5.46 9.38
N GLN A 19 -1.61 -5.46 8.63
CA GLN A 19 -0.91 -4.22 8.27
C GLN A 19 -1.74 -3.32 7.36
N VAL A 20 -2.48 -3.90 6.42
CA VAL A 20 -3.43 -3.17 5.56
C VAL A 20 -4.50 -2.48 6.41
N ALA A 21 -5.13 -3.20 7.34
CA ALA A 21 -6.14 -2.64 8.23
C ALA A 21 -5.58 -1.51 9.10
N CYS A 22 -4.36 -1.67 9.62
CA CYS A 22 -3.69 -0.64 10.40
C CYS A 22 -3.44 0.64 9.56
N MET A 23 -3.00 0.47 8.31
CA MET A 23 -2.80 1.57 7.37
C MET A 23 -4.12 2.29 7.08
N GLU A 24 -5.22 1.57 6.85
CA GLU A 24 -6.53 2.20 6.62
C GLU A 24 -7.01 3.04 7.81
N ILE A 25 -6.81 2.54 9.03
CA ILE A 25 -7.14 3.28 10.25
C ILE A 25 -6.29 4.55 10.34
N PHE A 26 -4.99 4.45 10.09
CA PHE A 26 -4.09 5.59 10.08
C PHE A 26 -4.51 6.63 9.04
N LEU A 27 -4.75 6.20 7.80
CA LEU A 27 -5.15 7.05 6.68
C LEU A 27 -6.48 7.75 6.97
N SER A 28 -7.47 7.06 7.54
CA SER A 28 -8.77 7.65 7.86
C SER A 28 -8.72 8.69 8.98
N LYS A 29 -7.78 8.56 9.92
CA LYS A 29 -7.54 9.54 10.98
C LYS A 29 -6.84 10.79 10.45
N GLN A 30 -5.86 10.60 9.58
CA GLN A 30 -5.01 11.69 9.10
C GLN A 30 -5.64 12.44 7.90
N TRP A 31 -6.37 11.72 7.04
CA TRP A 31 -6.95 12.25 5.81
C TRP A 31 -8.40 11.79 5.65
N LYS A 32 -9.29 12.72 5.26
CA LYS A 32 -10.68 12.40 4.90
C LYS A 32 -10.77 11.79 3.49
N LEU A 33 -10.06 10.70 3.26
CA LEU A 33 -10.08 10.00 1.98
C LEU A 33 -11.44 9.33 1.78
N SER A 34 -12.16 9.76 0.74
CA SER A 34 -13.44 9.21 0.32
C SER A 34 -13.32 8.45 -0.99
N TYR A 35 -14.35 7.68 -1.33
CA TYR A 35 -14.52 7.08 -2.64
C TYR A 35 -14.31 8.14 -3.74
N GLY A 36 -13.52 7.79 -4.77
CA GLY A 36 -13.16 8.71 -5.86
C GLY A 36 -11.97 9.64 -5.57
N SER A 37 -11.38 9.60 -4.37
CA SER A 37 -10.11 10.28 -4.11
C SER A 37 -8.97 9.60 -4.89
N VAL A 38 -7.97 10.38 -5.29
CA VAL A 38 -6.75 9.88 -5.94
C VAL A 38 -5.58 10.05 -4.99
N VAL A 39 -4.84 8.98 -4.74
CA VAL A 39 -3.65 8.99 -3.88
C VAL A 39 -2.43 8.56 -4.70
N ALA A 40 -1.39 9.37 -4.69
CA ALA A 40 -0.10 8.98 -5.24
C ALA A 40 0.65 8.11 -4.23
N ILE A 41 1.04 6.90 -4.63
CA ILE A 41 1.89 5.99 -3.84
C ILE A 41 3.30 6.13 -4.38
N TYR A 42 4.15 6.83 -3.64
CA TYR A 42 5.57 6.98 -3.96
C TYR A 42 6.37 6.01 -3.10
N ALA A 43 6.72 4.86 -3.66
CA ALA A 43 7.45 3.81 -2.96
C ALA A 43 8.26 2.97 -3.95
N HIS A 44 9.36 2.37 -3.46
CA HIS A 44 10.02 1.29 -4.20
C HIS A 44 9.10 0.07 -4.28
N ALA A 45 9.37 -0.85 -5.19
CA ALA A 45 8.67 -2.13 -5.30
C ALA A 45 9.01 -3.06 -4.11
N ASP A 46 8.50 -2.70 -2.92
CA ASP A 46 8.65 -3.40 -1.66
C ASP A 46 7.29 -3.78 -1.07
N ARG A 47 7.32 -4.45 0.09
CA ARG A 47 6.10 -4.85 0.82
C ARG A 47 5.18 -3.67 1.16
N HIS A 48 5.74 -2.47 1.39
CA HIS A 48 4.96 -1.31 1.80
C HIS A 48 4.13 -0.77 0.63
N ALA A 49 4.66 -0.84 -0.60
CA ALA A 49 3.88 -0.53 -1.80
C ALA A 49 2.65 -1.44 -1.93
N ILE A 50 2.82 -2.75 -1.70
CA ILE A 50 1.71 -3.71 -1.74
C ILE A 50 0.68 -3.40 -0.66
N ILE A 51 1.11 -3.15 0.58
CA ILE A 51 0.22 -2.79 1.69
C ILE A 51 -0.57 -1.51 1.36
N ALA A 52 0.11 -0.49 0.82
CA ALA A 52 -0.53 0.76 0.43
C ALA A 52 -1.56 0.55 -0.70
N ILE A 53 -1.21 -0.22 -1.74
CA ILE A 53 -2.11 -0.55 -2.84
C ILE A 53 -3.36 -1.25 -2.33
N LEU A 54 -3.20 -2.26 -1.47
CA LEU A 54 -4.32 -3.01 -0.90
C LEU A 54 -5.23 -2.13 -0.03
N ALA A 55 -4.65 -1.26 0.80
CA ALA A 55 -5.40 -0.33 1.65
C ALA A 55 -6.20 0.72 0.86
N MET A 56 -5.72 1.12 -0.33
CA MET A 56 -6.46 2.01 -1.22
C MET A 56 -7.56 1.26 -1.98
N ALA A 57 -7.24 0.08 -2.51
CA ALA A 57 -8.17 -0.74 -3.27
C ALA A 57 -9.37 -1.20 -2.43
N SER A 58 -9.15 -1.58 -1.16
CA SER A 58 -10.22 -1.99 -0.22
C SER A 58 -11.25 -0.88 0.03
N ARG A 59 -10.84 0.39 -0.09
CA ARG A 59 -11.67 1.58 0.11
C ARG A 59 -12.24 2.17 -1.19
N GLY A 60 -11.95 1.54 -2.34
CA GLY A 60 -12.35 2.06 -3.65
C GLY A 60 -11.68 3.39 -4.01
N ILE A 61 -10.49 3.63 -3.47
CA ILE A 61 -9.69 4.83 -3.74
C ILE A 61 -8.79 4.52 -4.95
N CYS A 62 -8.73 5.46 -5.88
CA CYS A 62 -7.84 5.34 -7.03
C CYS A 62 -6.40 5.64 -6.56
N PHE A 63 -5.44 4.81 -6.98
CA PHE A 63 -4.03 5.03 -6.67
C PHE A 63 -3.20 5.21 -7.94
N VAL A 64 -2.21 6.08 -7.85
CA VAL A 64 -1.19 6.29 -8.89
C VAL A 64 0.15 5.86 -8.31
N GLY A 65 0.70 4.76 -8.82
CA GLY A 65 2.04 4.32 -8.45
C GLY A 65 3.09 5.21 -9.09
N LEU A 66 3.94 5.83 -8.28
CA LEU A 66 5.10 6.58 -8.72
C LEU A 66 6.34 5.80 -8.30
N ASP A 67 7.03 5.24 -9.29
CA ASP A 67 8.25 4.50 -9.04
C ASP A 67 9.39 5.46 -8.69
N VAL A 68 9.99 5.25 -7.51
CA VAL A 68 11.14 6.00 -6.99
C VAL A 68 12.40 5.78 -7.85
N THR A 69 12.41 4.74 -8.69
CA THR A 69 13.48 4.46 -9.66
C THR A 69 13.44 5.40 -10.87
N THR A 70 12.37 6.18 -11.03
CA THR A 70 12.28 7.21 -12.07
C THR A 70 13.24 8.34 -11.72
N GLN A 71 14.49 8.23 -12.15
CA GLN A 71 15.40 9.37 -12.22
C GLN A 71 14.74 10.41 -13.12
N ILE A 72 14.33 11.53 -12.53
CA ILE A 72 13.95 12.72 -13.27
C ILE A 72 15.27 13.27 -13.86
N ASN A 73 15.60 12.82 -15.06
CA ASN A 73 16.61 13.45 -15.93
C ASN A 73 15.93 14.46 -16.83
#